data_AF-A0A954X3I2-F1
#
_entry.id   AF-A0A954X3I2-F1
#
_cell.length_a   1.000
_cell.length_b   1.000
_cell.length_c   1.000
_cell.angle_alpha   90.00
_cell.angle_beta   90.00
_cell.angle_gamma   90.00
#
_symmetry.space_group_name_H-M   'P 1'
#
loop_
_entity.id
_entity.type
_entity.pdbx_description
1 polymer ?
#
loop_
_entity_poly.entity_id
_entity_poly.type
_entity_poly.pdbx_seq_one_letter_code
_entity_poly.pdbx_strand_id
1 'polypeptide(L)' 'QIRQLTTLYKSQVAKLGYEHSRSVRIESTNGPLYQLIFFSKHEMGKKIWRGISEKGADGQHTFDFG' A
#
# COMPACT_ATOMS: atom_id res chain seq x y z
N GLN A 1 -3.57 17.42 9.00
CA GLN A 1 -3.99 16.36 9.94
C GLN A 1 -3.84 14.95 9.37
N ILE A 2 -4.55 14.52 8.31
CA ILE A 2 -4.46 13.12 7.79
C ILE A 2 -3.02 12.70 7.42
N ARG A 3 -2.26 13.57 6.73
CA ARG A 3 -0.85 13.28 6.40
C ARG A 3 0.03 13.06 7.63
N GLN A 4 -0.27 13.74 8.74
CA GLN A 4 0.49 13.61 9.99
C GLN A 4 0.16 12.29 10.70
N LEU A 5 -1.12 11.86 10.68
CA LEU A 5 -1.54 10.56 11.21
C LEU A 5 -0.92 9.39 10.44
N THR A 6 -0.88 9.47 9.11
CA THR A 6 -0.21 8.44 8.28
C THR A 6 1.27 8.33 8.61
N THR A 7 1.98 9.44 8.77
CA THR A 7 3.41 9.44 9.12
C THR A 7 3.64 8.86 10.52
N LEU A 8 2.80 9.23 11.49
CA LEU A 8 2.86 8.66 12.85
C LEU A 8 2.60 7.15 12.84
N TYR A 9 1.59 6.70 12.10
CA TYR A 9 1.27 5.28 12.01
C TYR A 9 2.42 4.49 11.36
N LYS A 10 3.01 5.01 10.28
CA LYS A 10 4.20 4.40 9.65
C LYS A 10 5.37 4.27 10.61
N SER A 11 5.64 5.30 11.42
CA SER A 11 6.76 5.26 12.37
C SER A 11 6.51 4.28 13.52
N GLN A 12 5.26 4.11 13.97
CA GLN A 12 4.90 3.11 14.97
C GLN A 12 5.04 1.69 14.43
N VAL A 13 4.57 1.43 13.22
CA VAL A 13 4.62 0.10 12.60
C VAL A 13 6.07 -0.29 12.24
N ALA A 14 6.91 0.67 11.85
CA ALA A 14 8.35 0.43 11.63
C ALA A 14 9.05 -0.09 12.90
N LYS A 15 8.67 0.38 14.09
CA LYS A 15 9.22 -0.12 15.37
C LYS A 15 8.91 -1.61 15.63
N LEU A 16 7.91 -2.16 14.95
CA LEU A 16 7.55 -3.59 15.01
C LEU A 16 8.29 -4.44 13.97
N GLY A 17 9.24 -3.84 13.23
CA GLY A 17 10.06 -4.49 12.21
C GLY A 17 9.45 -4.51 10.81
N TYR A 18 8.38 -3.74 10.58
CA TYR A 18 7.74 -3.61 9.27
C TYR A 18 8.30 -2.40 8.52
N GLU A 19 9.44 -2.60 7.86
CA GLU A 19 10.22 -1.53 7.23
C GLU A 19 9.73 -1.18 5.83
N HIS A 20 9.01 -2.08 5.18
CA HIS A 20 8.53 -1.89 3.82
C HIS A 20 7.08 -1.46 3.83
N SER A 21 6.76 -0.31 3.23
CA SER A 21 5.37 0.16 3.14
C SER A 21 5.03 0.74 1.77
N ARG A 22 3.75 0.63 1.39
CA ARG A 22 3.19 1.28 0.20
C ARG A 22 1.78 1.76 0.52
N SER A 23 1.38 2.88 -0.06
CA SER A 23 0.02 3.41 0.11
C SER A 23 -0.66 3.67 -1.21
N VAL A 24 -1.95 3.35 -1.28
CA VAL A 24 -2.82 3.61 -2.43
C VAL A 24 -4.03 4.38 -1.94
N ARG A 25 -4.47 5.38 -2.70
CA ARG A 25 -5.73 6.06 -2.45
C ARG A 25 -6.81 5.37 -3.27
N ILE A 26 -7.90 4.99 -2.59
CA ILE A 26 -9.13 4.58 -3.25
C ILE A 26 -9.96 5.84 -3.39
N GLU A 27 -10.18 6.23 -4.63
CA GLU A 27 -10.97 7.40 -4.99
C GLU A 27 -12.36 6.96 -5.47
N SER A 28 -13.38 7.70 -5.07
CA SER A 28 -14.72 7.63 -5.65
C SER A 28 -14.92 8.83 -6.58
N THR A 29 -15.97 8.80 -7.39
CA THR A 29 -16.39 9.96 -8.22
C THR A 29 -16.58 11.25 -7.42
N ASN A 30 -16.83 11.15 -6.11
CA ASN A 30 -17.03 12.30 -5.21
C ASN A 30 -15.79 12.63 -4.35
N GLY A 31 -14.63 12.02 -4.65
CA GLY A 31 -13.37 12.27 -3.95
C GLY A 31 -12.79 11.05 -3.23
N PRO A 32 -11.66 11.23 -2.52
CA PRO A 32 -10.92 10.14 -1.89
C PRO A 32 -11.72 9.52 -0.76
N LEU A 33 -12.01 8.22 -0.88
CA LEU A 33 -12.81 7.46 0.08
C LEU A 33 -11.91 6.91 1.19
N TYR A 34 -10.79 6.27 0.80
CA TYR A 34 -9.88 5.61 1.74
C TYR A 34 -8.42 5.72 1.29
N GLN A 35 -7.49 5.65 2.25
CA GLN A 35 -6.09 5.41 1.99
C GLN A 35 -5.70 4.04 2.56
N LEU A 36 -5.44 3.09 1.69
CA LEU A 36 -4.88 1.80 2.08
C LEU A 36 -3.38 1.92 2.25
N ILE A 37 -2.85 1.37 3.34
CA ILE A 37 -1.40 1.34 3.61
C ILE A 37 -1.03 -0.11 3.93
N PHE A 38 -0.21 -0.70 3.07
CA PHE A 38 0.35 -2.01 3.27
C PHE A 38 1.71 -1.92 3.94
N PHE A 39 2.00 -2.87 4.83
CA PHE A 39 3.26 -3.01 5.54
C PHE A 39 3.77 -4.44 5.45
N SER A 40 5.09 -4.59 5.30
CA SER A 40 5.76 -5.90 5.34
C SER A 40 7.13 -5.80 6.02
N LYS A 41 7.55 -6.90 6.63
CA LYS A 41 8.92 -7.10 7.12
C LYS A 41 9.89 -7.53 6.02
N HIS A 42 9.38 -7.87 4.82
CA HIS A 42 10.18 -8.37 3.71
C HIS A 42 9.90 -7.57 2.44
N GLU A 43 10.95 -7.24 1.67
CA GLU A 43 10.81 -6.55 0.38
C GLU A 43 9.94 -7.35 -0.62
N MET A 44 9.93 -8.68 -0.53
CA MET A 44 9.04 -9.53 -1.33
C MET A 44 7.56 -9.25 -1.05
N GLY A 45 7.17 -8.99 0.20
CA GLY A 45 5.78 -8.67 0.55
C GLY A 45 5.30 -7.39 -0.14
N LYS A 46 6.20 -6.41 -0.32
CA LYS A 46 5.93 -5.18 -1.07
C LYS A 46 5.71 -5.46 -2.57
N LYS A 47 6.47 -6.39 -3.18
CA LYS A 47 6.26 -6.85 -4.56
C LYS A 47 4.91 -7.57 -4.73
N ILE A 48 4.55 -8.45 -3.80
CA ILE A 48 3.25 -9.15 -3.81
C ILE A 48 2.10 -8.14 -3.73
N TRP A 49 2.16 -7.21 -2.77
CA TRP A 49 1.14 -6.17 -2.66
C TRP A 49 1.00 -5.34 -3.93
N ARG A 50 2.13 -4.98 -4.55
CA ARG A 50 2.15 -4.30 -5.84
C ARG A 50 1.35 -5.06 -6.91
N GLY A 51 1.58 -6.36 -7.06
CA GLY A 51 0.85 -7.19 -8.03
C GLY A 51 -0.65 -7.30 -7.75
N ILE A 52 -1.06 -7.34 -6.46
CA ILE A 52 -2.49 -7.35 -6.08
C ILE A 52 -3.15 -5.99 -6.34
N SER A 53 -2.42 -4.89 -6.17
CA SER A 53 -3.01 -3.53 -6.16
C SER A 53 -3.03 -2.86 -7.52
N GLU A 54 -2.10 -3.20 -8.40
CA GLU A 54 -2.03 -2.65 -9.75
C GLU A 54 -3.08 -3.37 -10.61
N LYS A 55 -4.21 -2.70 -10.88
CA LYS A 55 -5.19 -3.16 -11.88
C LYS A 55 -4.54 -3.05 -13.27
N GLY A 56 -4.50 -4.15 -14.01
CA GLY A 56 -4.30 -4.10 -15.46
C GLY A 56 -5.41 -3.32 -16.15
N ALA A 57 -5.16 -2.84 -17.37
CA ALA A 57 -6.16 -2.11 -18.17
C ALA A 57 -7.44 -2.94 -18.46
N ASP A 58 -7.33 -4.26 -18.34
CA ASP A 58 -8.39 -5.27 -18.48
C ASP A 58 -9.01 -5.69 -17.14
N GLY A 59 -8.59 -5.09 -16.03
CA GLY A 59 -9.04 -5.46 -14.69
C GLY A 59 -8.43 -6.76 -14.14
N GLN A 60 -7.49 -7.39 -14.84
CA GLN A 60 -6.79 -8.59 -14.37
C GLN A 60 -5.53 -8.22 -13.57
N HIS A 61 -5.14 -9.14 -12.67
CA HIS A 61 -3.94 -9.04 -11.84
C HIS A 61 -2.89 -10.02 -12.36
N THR A 62 -1.88 -9.51 -13.06
CA THR A 62 -0.72 -10.31 -13.47
C THR A 62 0.43 -10.13 -12.49
N PHE A 63 0.88 -11.23 -11.90
CA PHE A 63 2.04 -11.27 -11.02
C PHE A 63 3.28 -11.61 -11.84
N ASP A 64 4.22 -10.67 -11.93
CA ASP A 64 5.57 -10.94 -12.44
C ASP A 64 6.55 -10.94 -11.26
N PHE A 65 7.11 -12.11 -10.96
CA PHE A 65 7.99 -12.33 -9.80
C PHE A 65 9.47 -12.16 -10.13
N GLY A 66 9.80 -11.49 -11.24
CA GLY A 66 11.17 -11.16 -11.64
C GLY A 66 12.12 -10.76 -10.50
#